data_AF-A0A1G7G603-F1
#
_entry.id   AF-A0A1G7G603-F1
#
_cell.length_a   1.000
_cell.length_b   1.000
_cell.length_c   1.000
_cell.angle_alpha   90.00
_cell.angle_beta   90.00
_cell.angle_gamma   90.00
#
_symmetry.space_group_name_H-M   'P 1'
#
loop_
_entity.id
_entity.type
_entity.pdbx_description
1 polymer ?
#
loop_
_entity_poly.entity_id
_entity_poly.type
_entity_poly.pdbx_seq_one_letter_code
_entity_poly.pdbx_strand_id
1 'polypeptide(L)'
;MNIQTAKRLLQDQSYKLSERSNWNQAWITQTASYIEKIFGSESQEFKHIASFTFALHQGLNEYTDEYNLRRDRHVAATQVFLANCIETLDIKGVYAPQKTNVLYRLDNNWLVPLCVTIVSAVWYLGYYYGVATTDYKNVDLTNKVKELRDSVSMGQRATQERVQYAADSISVLFAEKLPTYLNSIPRDKSAAGKLSRKEVEKALNEIKGETLQSGTR
;
A
#
# COMPACT_ATOMS: atom_id res chain seq x y z
N MET A 1 -21.32 -28.27 -14.98
CA MET A 1 -22.38 -28.98 -15.72
C MET A 1 -23.71 -28.27 -15.47
N ASN A 2 -24.64 -28.22 -16.44
CA ASN A 2 -25.97 -27.61 -16.25
C ASN A 2 -26.90 -28.58 -15.49
N ILE A 3 -27.76 -28.05 -14.61
CA ILE A 3 -28.78 -28.78 -13.85
C ILE A 3 -29.69 -29.60 -14.79
N GLN A 4 -30.13 -29.04 -15.92
CA GLN A 4 -30.99 -29.76 -16.87
C GLN A 4 -30.30 -30.99 -17.46
N THR A 5 -29.00 -30.88 -17.76
CA THR A 5 -28.20 -32.01 -18.24
C THR A 5 -28.03 -33.08 -17.15
N ALA A 6 -27.78 -32.65 -15.91
CA ALA A 6 -27.65 -33.54 -14.76
C ALA A 6 -28.92 -34.38 -14.54
N LYS A 7 -30.09 -33.72 -14.55
CA LYS A 7 -31.39 -34.39 -14.43
C LYS A 7 -31.62 -35.39 -15.55
N ARG A 8 -31.34 -35.01 -16.80
CA ARG A 8 -31.50 -35.90 -17.95
C ARG A 8 -30.62 -37.15 -17.84
N LEU A 9 -29.38 -37.00 -17.36
CA LEU A 9 -28.48 -38.14 -17.14
C LEU A 9 -29.01 -39.09 -16.07
N LEU A 10 -29.50 -38.57 -14.94
CA LEU A 10 -30.09 -39.39 -13.88
C LEU A 10 -31.39 -40.08 -14.33
N GLN A 11 -32.23 -39.40 -15.10
CA GLN A 11 -33.44 -39.98 -15.69
C GLN A 11 -33.11 -41.09 -16.69
N ASP A 12 -32.10 -40.90 -17.54
CA ASP A 12 -31.63 -41.92 -18.48
C ASP A 12 -31.09 -43.16 -17.75
N GLN A 13 -30.34 -42.99 -16.66
CA GLN A 13 -29.90 -44.13 -15.83
C GLN A 13 -31.07 -44.85 -15.16
N SER A 14 -32.07 -44.10 -14.66
CA SER A 14 -33.29 -44.67 -14.08
C SER A 14 -34.10 -45.47 -15.12
N TYR A 15 -34.21 -44.95 -16.35
CA TYR A 15 -34.86 -45.66 -17.45
C TYR A 15 -34.10 -46.93 -17.84
N LYS A 16 -32.77 -46.87 -18.00
CA LYS A 16 -31.93 -48.05 -18.30
C LYS A 16 -32.06 -49.14 -17.24
N LEU A 17 -32.25 -48.74 -15.99
CA LEU A 17 -32.43 -49.66 -14.86
C LEU A 17 -33.74 -50.48 -14.96
N SER A 18 -34.72 -50.07 -15.77
CA SER A 18 -35.92 -50.87 -16.03
C SER A 18 -35.63 -52.14 -16.85
N GLU A 19 -34.53 -52.19 -17.59
CA GLU A 19 -34.12 -53.34 -18.39
C GLU A 19 -33.11 -54.22 -17.63
N ARG A 20 -33.45 -55.50 -17.47
CA ARG A 20 -32.65 -56.47 -16.69
C ARG A 20 -31.23 -56.69 -17.24
N SER A 21 -31.04 -56.52 -18.55
CA SER A 21 -29.74 -56.60 -19.24
C SER A 21 -28.74 -55.55 -18.74
N ASN A 22 -29.24 -54.42 -18.21
CA ASN A 22 -28.42 -53.32 -17.71
C ASN A 22 -28.03 -53.49 -16.23
N TRP A 23 -28.48 -54.55 -15.55
CA TRP A 23 -28.16 -54.81 -14.14
C TRP A 23 -26.76 -55.41 -14.00
N ASN A 24 -25.75 -54.60 -14.30
CA ASN A 24 -24.37 -55.02 -14.36
C ASN A 24 -23.42 -53.95 -13.78
N GLN A 25 -22.15 -54.31 -13.61
CA GLN A 25 -21.14 -53.42 -13.05
C GLN A 25 -20.88 -52.17 -13.90
N ALA A 26 -21.09 -52.25 -15.22
CA ALA A 26 -20.90 -51.11 -16.11
C ALA A 26 -21.92 -50.01 -15.83
N TRP A 27 -23.20 -50.37 -15.63
CA TRP A 27 -24.24 -49.43 -15.24
C TRP A 27 -23.92 -48.75 -13.90
N ILE A 28 -23.45 -49.53 -12.91
CA ILE A 28 -23.06 -49.01 -11.59
C ILE A 28 -21.92 -47.99 -11.74
N THR A 29 -20.87 -48.36 -12.47
CA THR A 29 -19.69 -47.51 -12.68
C THR A 29 -20.05 -46.22 -13.41
N GLN A 30 -20.88 -46.32 -14.44
CA GLN A 30 -21.36 -45.16 -15.20
C GLN A 30 -22.21 -44.23 -14.33
N THR A 31 -23.15 -44.79 -13.58
CA THR A 31 -24.03 -44.04 -12.68
C THR A 31 -23.22 -43.37 -11.56
N ALA A 32 -22.26 -44.08 -10.96
CA ALA A 32 -21.35 -43.52 -9.96
C ALA A 32 -20.53 -42.36 -10.51
N SER A 33 -20.01 -42.46 -11.73
CA SER A 33 -19.28 -41.35 -12.38
C SER A 33 -20.17 -40.13 -12.61
N TYR A 34 -21.44 -40.32 -12.97
CA TYR A 34 -22.38 -39.21 -13.11
C TYR A 34 -22.70 -38.58 -11.75
N ILE A 35 -22.96 -39.38 -10.73
CA ILE A 35 -23.25 -38.89 -9.38
C ILE A 35 -22.03 -38.15 -8.80
N GLU A 36 -20.80 -38.64 -9.02
CA GLU A 36 -19.57 -37.94 -8.64
C GLU A 36 -19.46 -36.57 -9.31
N LYS A 37 -19.75 -36.49 -10.61
CA LYS A 37 -19.73 -35.23 -11.36
C LYS A 37 -20.86 -34.28 -10.93
N ILE A 38 -21.98 -34.81 -10.44
CA ILE A 38 -23.15 -34.02 -10.04
C ILE A 38 -23.02 -33.51 -8.60
N PHE A 39 -22.60 -34.35 -7.67
CA PHE A 39 -22.64 -34.08 -6.22
C PHE A 39 -21.25 -34.01 -5.58
N GLY A 40 -20.20 -34.45 -6.27
CA GLY A 40 -18.84 -34.55 -5.76
C GLY A 40 -18.56 -35.89 -5.09
N SER A 41 -17.28 -36.27 -5.04
CA SER A 41 -16.80 -37.53 -4.43
C SER A 41 -17.06 -37.64 -2.93
N GLU A 42 -17.21 -36.50 -2.24
CA GLU A 42 -17.48 -36.49 -0.80
C GLU A 42 -18.96 -36.60 -0.43
N SER A 43 -19.85 -36.54 -1.41
CA SER A 43 -21.30 -36.58 -1.20
C SER A 43 -21.80 -37.93 -0.68
N GLN A 44 -22.90 -37.91 0.08
CA GLN A 44 -23.53 -39.13 0.57
C GLN A 44 -24.13 -39.94 -0.58
N GLU A 45 -24.61 -39.25 -1.60
CA GLU A 45 -25.15 -39.78 -2.84
C GLU A 45 -24.08 -40.59 -3.58
N PHE A 46 -22.86 -40.05 -3.71
CA PHE A 46 -21.74 -40.78 -4.31
C PHE A 46 -21.32 -41.98 -3.46
N LYS A 47 -21.20 -41.81 -2.14
CA LYS A 47 -20.84 -42.90 -1.21
C LYS A 47 -21.85 -44.05 -1.28
N HIS A 48 -23.13 -43.73 -1.39
CA HIS A 48 -24.21 -44.73 -1.52
C HIS A 48 -24.06 -45.54 -2.83
N ILE A 49 -23.99 -44.88 -3.99
CA ILE A 49 -23.89 -45.58 -5.27
C ILE A 49 -22.54 -46.30 -5.46
N ALA A 50 -21.45 -45.78 -4.90
CA ALA A 50 -20.15 -46.43 -4.96
C ALA A 50 -20.12 -47.76 -4.19
N SER A 51 -20.94 -47.89 -3.15
CA SER A 51 -21.12 -49.12 -2.37
C SER A 51 -22.19 -50.06 -2.94
N PHE A 52 -22.93 -49.63 -3.96
CA PHE A 52 -24.04 -50.38 -4.51
C PHE A 52 -23.56 -51.59 -5.32
N THR A 53 -24.26 -52.72 -5.17
CA THR A 53 -24.02 -53.93 -5.97
C THR A 53 -25.33 -54.61 -6.33
N PHE A 54 -25.40 -55.17 -7.54
CA PHE A 54 -26.47 -56.08 -7.94
C PHE A 54 -26.24 -57.51 -7.43
N ALA A 55 -25.02 -57.82 -6.96
CA ALA A 55 -24.68 -59.12 -6.41
C ALA A 55 -25.26 -59.27 -5.00
N LEU A 56 -26.49 -59.78 -4.93
CA LEU A 56 -27.06 -60.26 -3.69
C LEU A 56 -26.48 -61.66 -3.39
N HIS A 57 -26.17 -61.91 -2.12
CA HIS A 57 -25.77 -63.26 -1.72
C HIS A 57 -27.03 -64.13 -1.68
N GLN A 58 -27.08 -65.15 -2.54
CA GLN A 58 -28.14 -66.17 -2.45
C GLN A 58 -27.83 -67.06 -1.24
N GLY A 59 -28.75 -67.11 -0.29
CA GLY A 59 -28.63 -68.04 0.83
C GLY A 59 -28.64 -69.50 0.36
N LEU A 60 -27.91 -70.38 1.03
CA LEU A 60 -27.85 -71.82 0.73
C LEU A 60 -29.23 -72.50 0.66
N ASN A 61 -30.25 -71.93 1.31
CA ASN A 61 -31.63 -72.44 1.36
C ASN A 61 -32.64 -71.47 0.71
N GLU A 62 -32.18 -70.46 -0.04
CA GLU A 62 -33.05 -69.46 -0.63
C GLU A 62 -33.55 -69.91 -2.00
N TYR A 63 -34.88 -70.02 -2.12
CA TYR A 63 -35.54 -70.32 -3.39
C TYR A 63 -35.24 -69.22 -4.41
N THR A 64 -35.04 -69.61 -5.67
CA THR A 64 -34.73 -68.71 -6.79
C THR A 64 -35.72 -67.55 -6.90
N ASP A 65 -37.00 -67.79 -6.60
CA ASP A 65 -38.05 -66.77 -6.64
C ASP A 65 -37.89 -65.71 -5.54
N GLU A 66 -37.49 -66.12 -4.33
CA GLU A 66 -37.26 -65.20 -3.23
C GLU A 66 -36.02 -64.32 -3.50
N TYR A 67 -34.97 -64.92 -4.07
CA TYR A 67 -33.79 -64.21 -4.52
C TYR A 67 -34.10 -63.18 -5.61
N ASN A 68 -34.88 -63.57 -6.63
CA ASN A 68 -35.34 -62.65 -7.68
C ASN A 68 -36.14 -61.50 -7.09
N LEU A 69 -37.05 -61.78 -6.14
CA LEU A 69 -37.90 -60.78 -5.54
C LEU A 69 -37.13 -59.79 -4.66
N ARG A 70 -36.09 -60.24 -3.94
CA ARG A 70 -35.16 -59.33 -3.23
C ARG A 70 -34.38 -58.47 -4.21
N ARG A 71 -33.92 -59.04 -5.32
CA ARG A 71 -33.19 -58.31 -6.37
C ARG A 71 -34.04 -57.22 -6.99
N ASP A 72 -35.30 -57.51 -7.30
CA ASP A 72 -36.24 -56.56 -7.88
C ASP A 72 -36.58 -55.43 -6.89
N ARG A 73 -36.73 -55.73 -5.59
CA ARG A 73 -36.85 -54.69 -4.55
C ARG A 73 -35.60 -53.81 -4.47
N HIS A 74 -34.42 -54.41 -4.60
CA HIS A 74 -33.16 -53.68 -4.58
C HIS A 74 -33.06 -52.69 -5.76
N VAL A 75 -33.50 -53.13 -6.94
CA VAL A 75 -33.61 -52.28 -8.14
C VAL A 75 -34.62 -51.15 -7.95
N ALA A 76 -35.80 -51.45 -7.40
CA ALA A 76 -36.82 -50.44 -7.12
C ALA A 76 -36.31 -49.37 -6.13
N ALA A 77 -35.58 -49.79 -5.08
CA ALA A 77 -34.97 -48.87 -4.13
C ALA A 77 -33.94 -47.94 -4.82
N THR A 78 -33.16 -48.46 -5.77
CA THR A 78 -32.23 -47.64 -6.56
C THR A 78 -32.94 -46.66 -7.48
N GLN A 79 -34.07 -47.02 -8.08
CA GLN A 79 -34.88 -46.09 -8.88
C GLN A 79 -35.38 -44.92 -8.02
N VAL A 80 -35.84 -45.21 -6.80
CA VAL A 80 -36.24 -44.18 -5.83
C VAL A 80 -35.05 -43.30 -5.43
N PHE A 81 -33.88 -43.90 -5.20
CA PHE A 81 -32.65 -43.15 -4.91
C PHE A 81 -32.28 -42.17 -6.04
N LEU A 82 -32.37 -42.60 -7.30
CA LEU A 82 -32.12 -41.71 -8.45
C LEU A 82 -33.16 -40.59 -8.56
N ALA A 83 -34.42 -40.87 -8.24
CA ALA A 83 -35.47 -39.84 -8.17
C ALA A 83 -35.17 -38.81 -7.08
N ASN A 84 -34.75 -39.26 -5.88
CA ASN A 84 -34.35 -38.36 -4.80
C ASN A 84 -33.11 -37.52 -5.15
N CYS A 85 -32.18 -38.07 -5.93
CA CYS A 85 -31.05 -37.29 -6.46
C CYS A 85 -31.54 -36.18 -7.41
N ILE A 86 -32.53 -36.47 -8.26
CA ILE A 86 -33.13 -35.46 -9.16
C ILE A 86 -33.82 -34.34 -8.36
N GLU A 87 -34.53 -34.67 -7.28
CA GLU A 87 -35.14 -33.68 -6.39
C GLU A 87 -34.07 -32.88 -5.63
N THR A 88 -33.01 -33.53 -5.16
CA THR A 88 -31.91 -32.87 -4.47
C THR A 88 -31.20 -31.86 -5.38
N LEU A 89 -31.12 -32.14 -6.68
CA LEU A 89 -30.61 -31.19 -7.67
C LEU A 89 -31.44 -29.90 -7.76
N ASP A 90 -32.75 -29.94 -7.52
CA ASP A 90 -33.61 -28.74 -7.49
C ASP A 90 -33.34 -27.87 -6.26
N ILE A 91 -32.97 -28.49 -5.14
CA ILE A 91 -32.77 -27.80 -3.87
C ILE A 91 -31.32 -27.29 -3.74
N LYS A 92 -30.34 -28.14 -4.02
CA LYS A 92 -28.92 -27.87 -3.78
C LYS A 92 -28.16 -27.44 -5.04
N GLY A 93 -28.70 -27.69 -6.23
CA GLY A 93 -28.00 -27.48 -7.49
C GLY A 93 -26.89 -28.50 -7.75
N VAL A 94 -26.10 -28.25 -8.79
CA VAL A 94 -24.94 -29.09 -9.15
C VAL A 94 -23.72 -28.67 -8.33
N TYR A 95 -22.96 -29.65 -7.85
CA TYR A 95 -21.67 -29.46 -7.20
C TYR A 95 -20.75 -28.58 -8.05
N ALA A 96 -20.33 -27.46 -7.47
CA ALA A 96 -19.27 -26.64 -7.98
C ALA A 96 -18.02 -26.93 -7.13
N PRO A 97 -16.94 -27.49 -7.71
CA PRO A 97 -15.70 -27.64 -6.97
C PRO A 97 -15.25 -26.28 -6.46
N GLN A 98 -14.90 -26.20 -5.17
CA GLN A 98 -14.38 -24.97 -4.59
C GLN A 98 -13.12 -24.58 -5.38
N LYS A 99 -13.12 -23.37 -5.94
CA LYS A 99 -11.95 -22.85 -6.66
C LYS A 99 -10.80 -22.77 -5.66
N THR A 100 -9.82 -23.66 -5.82
CA THR A 100 -8.62 -23.70 -4.98
C THR A 100 -7.75 -22.48 -5.31
N ASN A 101 -7.98 -21.36 -4.62
CA ASN A 101 -7.03 -20.25 -4.62
C ASN A 101 -5.81 -20.61 -3.76
N VAL A 102 -4.69 -19.90 -3.94
CA VAL A 102 -3.46 -20.12 -3.16
C VAL A 102 -3.75 -20.07 -1.66
N LEU A 103 -4.65 -19.18 -1.24
CA LEU A 103 -5.11 -19.02 0.15
C LEU A 103 -5.90 -20.21 0.71
N TYR A 104 -6.50 -21.06 -0.14
CA TYR A 104 -7.28 -22.23 0.31
C TYR A 104 -6.39 -23.33 0.90
N ARG A 105 -5.11 -23.36 0.52
CA ARG A 105 -4.14 -24.35 1.03
C ARG A 105 -3.50 -23.93 2.36
N LEU A 106 -3.68 -22.68 2.78
CA LEU A 106 -3.16 -22.21 4.05
C LEU A 106 -4.19 -22.53 5.14
N ASP A 107 -3.73 -23.27 6.15
CA ASP A 107 -4.50 -23.50 7.37
C ASP A 107 -4.85 -22.15 8.04
N ASN A 108 -5.99 -22.07 8.72
CA ASN A 108 -6.49 -20.81 9.31
C ASN A 108 -5.46 -20.16 10.25
N ASN A 109 -4.59 -20.99 10.85
CA ASN A 109 -3.49 -20.56 11.71
C ASN A 109 -2.41 -19.73 10.99
N TRP A 110 -2.33 -19.80 9.65
CA TRP A 110 -1.37 -19.04 8.84
C TRP A 110 -1.87 -17.67 8.41
N LEU A 111 -3.17 -17.40 8.56
CA LEU A 111 -3.76 -16.13 8.13
C LEU A 111 -3.22 -14.95 8.97
N VAL A 112 -3.13 -15.15 10.28
CA VAL A 112 -2.64 -14.15 11.25
C VAL A 112 -1.18 -13.79 11.00
N PRO A 113 -0.21 -14.73 10.95
CA PRO A 113 1.18 -14.39 10.68
C PRO A 113 1.38 -13.77 9.29
N LEU A 114 0.63 -14.21 8.27
CA LEU A 114 0.69 -13.62 6.93
C LEU A 114 0.30 -12.13 6.95
N CYS A 115 -0.81 -11.80 7.61
CA CYS A 115 -1.26 -10.41 7.77
C CYS A 115 -0.23 -9.56 8.52
N VAL A 116 0.32 -10.05 9.62
CA VAL A 116 1.36 -9.34 10.38
C VAL A 116 2.59 -9.07 9.50
N THR A 117 3.03 -10.08 8.75
CA THR A 117 4.21 -9.96 7.86
C THR A 117 4.00 -8.91 6.78
N ILE A 118 2.82 -8.90 6.15
CA ILE A 118 2.49 -7.91 5.11
C ILE A 118 2.45 -6.51 5.70
N VAL A 119 1.79 -6.32 6.85
CA VAL A 119 1.71 -5.02 7.52
C VAL A 119 3.09 -4.51 7.91
N SER A 120 3.95 -5.36 8.48
CA SER A 120 5.33 -5.00 8.82
C SER A 120 6.16 -4.65 7.59
N ALA A 121 6.00 -5.38 6.48
CA ALA A 121 6.71 -5.10 5.23
C ALA A 121 6.32 -3.74 4.64
N VAL A 122 5.02 -3.42 4.62
CA VAL A 122 4.52 -2.12 4.14
C VAL A 122 5.03 -0.98 5.04
N TRP A 123 5.01 -1.16 6.35
CA TRP A 123 5.55 -0.19 7.30
C TRP A 123 7.05 0.05 7.08
N TYR A 124 7.83 -1.03 6.91
CA TYR A 124 9.27 -0.94 6.70
C TYR A 124 9.60 -0.21 5.38
N LEU A 125 8.92 -0.57 4.29
CA LEU A 125 9.08 0.11 2.99
C LEU A 125 8.68 1.58 3.07
N GLY A 126 7.56 1.89 3.74
CA GLY A 126 7.09 3.26 3.93
C GLY A 126 8.07 4.10 4.76
N TYR A 127 8.62 3.54 5.84
CA TYR A 127 9.62 4.20 6.67
C TYR A 127 10.90 4.48 5.88
N TYR A 128 11.44 3.48 5.17
CA TYR A 128 12.66 3.64 4.39
C TYR A 128 12.52 4.71 3.31
N TYR A 129 11.39 4.70 2.59
CA TYR A 129 11.11 5.71 1.57
C TYR A 129 10.95 7.10 2.20
N GLY A 130 10.27 7.20 3.34
CA GLY A 130 10.12 8.43 4.10
C GLY A 130 11.47 9.03 4.50
N VAL A 131 12.35 8.24 5.13
CA VAL A 131 13.70 8.67 5.53
C VAL A 131 14.50 9.17 4.33
N ALA A 132 14.54 8.40 3.24
CA ALA A 132 15.25 8.80 2.03
C ALA A 132 14.76 10.16 1.52
N THR A 133 13.45 10.39 1.46
CA THR A 133 12.91 11.68 0.99
C THR A 133 13.20 12.85 1.92
N THR A 134 13.24 12.62 3.24
CA THR A 134 13.56 13.66 4.23
C THR A 134 15.03 14.06 4.15
N ASP A 135 15.94 13.10 3.96
CA ASP A 135 17.37 13.38 3.81
C ASP A 135 17.65 14.23 2.56
N TYR A 136 17.03 13.91 1.43
CA TYR A 136 17.13 14.74 0.21
C TYR A 136 16.63 16.18 0.45
N LYS A 137 15.50 16.34 1.14
CA LYS A 137 14.94 17.67 1.44
C LYS A 137 15.82 18.46 2.40
N ASN A 138 16.42 17.82 3.40
CA ASN A 138 17.31 18.48 4.35
C ASN A 138 18.61 18.96 3.69
N VAL A 139 19.18 18.18 2.77
CA VAL A 139 20.36 18.61 2.00
C VAL A 139 20.02 19.81 1.11
N ASP A 140 18.89 19.78 0.40
CA ASP A 140 18.42 20.91 -0.42
C ASP A 140 18.19 22.18 0.43
N LEU A 141 17.54 22.04 1.59
CA LEU A 141 17.32 23.16 2.51
C LEU A 141 18.62 23.75 3.03
N THR A 142 19.58 22.89 3.39
CA THR A 142 20.90 23.32 3.90
C THR A 142 21.67 24.08 2.82
N ASN A 143 21.62 23.61 1.57
CA ASN A 143 22.24 24.30 0.44
C ASN A 143 21.60 25.67 0.18
N LYS A 144 20.26 25.76 0.21
CA LYS A 144 19.54 27.04 0.09
C LYS A 144 19.89 28.00 1.21
N VAL A 145 19.90 27.55 2.46
CA VAL A 145 20.30 28.38 3.62
C VAL A 145 21.72 28.90 3.44
N LYS A 146 22.64 28.08 2.93
CA LYS A 146 24.02 28.49 2.64
C LYS A 146 24.06 29.57 1.55
N GLU A 147 23.37 29.38 0.45
CA GLU A 147 23.30 30.35 -0.66
C GLU A 147 22.72 31.71 -0.22
N LEU A 148 21.64 31.68 0.56
CA LEU A 148 21.03 32.88 1.15
C LEU A 148 22.01 33.58 2.10
N ARG A 149 22.70 32.83 2.97
CA ARG A 149 23.69 33.38 3.89
C ARG A 149 24.84 34.05 3.15
N ASP A 150 25.36 33.40 2.12
CA ASP A 150 26.46 33.92 1.30
C ASP A 150 26.02 35.20 0.58
N SER A 151 24.81 35.21 0.03
CA SER A 151 24.21 36.40 -0.62
C SER A 151 24.04 37.58 0.35
N VAL A 152 23.54 37.34 1.55
CA VAL A 152 23.42 38.38 2.60
C VAL A 152 24.79 38.92 2.99
N SER A 153 25.78 38.03 3.18
CA SER A 153 27.14 38.44 3.54
C SER A 153 27.80 39.31 2.46
N MET A 154 27.56 38.99 1.17
CA MET A 154 28.02 39.82 0.06
C MET A 154 27.33 41.18 0.04
N GLY A 155 26.00 41.23 0.26
CA GLY A 155 25.26 42.49 0.35
C GLY A 155 25.71 43.39 1.51
N GLN A 156 26.03 42.80 2.66
CA GLN A 156 26.59 43.51 3.81
C GLN A 156 27.98 44.09 3.50
N ARG A 157 28.87 43.30 2.90
CA ARG A 157 30.21 43.77 2.48
C ARG A 157 30.12 44.91 1.46
N ALA A 158 29.29 44.77 0.44
CA ALA A 158 29.08 45.82 -0.56
C ALA A 158 28.54 47.12 0.06
N THR A 159 27.70 47.00 1.09
CA THR A 159 27.17 48.15 1.82
C THR A 159 28.26 48.80 2.68
N GLN A 160 29.06 48.01 3.39
CA GLN A 160 30.21 48.51 4.16
C GLN A 160 31.23 49.22 3.26
N GLU A 161 31.57 48.66 2.11
CA GLU A 161 32.47 49.28 1.14
C GLU A 161 31.94 50.62 0.63
N ARG A 162 30.64 50.72 0.33
CA ARG A 162 30.01 51.98 -0.10
C ARG A 162 30.03 53.04 1.00
N VAL A 163 29.76 52.64 2.25
CA VAL A 163 29.82 53.55 3.40
C VAL A 163 31.25 54.02 3.64
N GLN A 164 32.23 53.12 3.55
CA GLN A 164 33.64 53.46 3.71
C GLN A 164 34.09 54.44 2.61
N TYR A 165 33.77 54.17 1.36
CA TYR A 165 34.07 55.06 0.25
C TYR A 165 33.43 56.46 0.42
N ALA A 166 32.16 56.50 0.88
CA ALA A 166 31.50 57.76 1.18
C ALA A 166 32.21 58.53 2.32
N ALA A 167 32.58 57.84 3.41
CA ALA A 167 33.31 58.44 4.52
C ALA A 167 34.68 59.00 4.09
N ASP A 168 35.42 58.25 3.27
CA ASP A 168 36.72 58.67 2.74
C ASP A 168 36.56 59.91 1.83
N SER A 169 35.58 59.91 0.93
CA SER A 169 35.32 61.05 0.04
C SER A 169 34.91 62.33 0.78
N ILE A 170 34.09 62.21 1.84
CA ILE A 170 33.73 63.33 2.72
C ILE A 170 34.98 63.86 3.45
N SER A 171 35.84 62.95 3.93
CA SER A 171 37.07 63.32 4.63
C SER A 171 38.02 64.12 3.73
N VAL A 172 38.16 63.72 2.46
CA VAL A 172 38.95 64.46 1.46
C VAL A 172 38.36 65.83 1.17
N LEU A 173 37.04 65.92 0.91
CA LEU A 173 36.36 67.20 0.68
C LEU A 173 36.50 68.16 1.87
N PHE A 174 36.41 67.63 3.08
CA PHE A 174 36.59 68.42 4.30
C PHE A 174 38.03 68.92 4.40
N ALA A 175 39.04 68.07 4.18
CA ALA A 175 40.45 68.48 4.21
C ALA A 175 40.78 69.57 3.17
N GLU A 176 40.18 69.51 1.98
CA GLU A 176 40.43 70.48 0.89
C GLU A 176 39.71 71.81 1.12
N LYS A 177 38.44 71.78 1.53
CA LYS A 177 37.60 73.00 1.59
C LYS A 177 37.66 73.72 2.93
N LEU A 178 37.92 73.03 4.04
CA LEU A 178 37.94 73.63 5.37
C LEU A 178 38.96 74.77 5.51
N PRO A 179 40.22 74.68 4.99
CA PRO A 179 41.18 75.78 5.08
C PRO A 179 40.69 77.04 4.35
N THR A 180 40.05 76.84 3.19
CA THR A 180 39.50 77.93 2.36
C THR A 180 38.34 78.63 3.08
N TYR A 181 37.43 77.86 3.69
CA TYR A 181 36.36 78.43 4.51
C TYR A 181 36.90 79.17 5.73
N LEU A 182 37.83 78.57 6.49
CA LEU A 182 38.45 79.20 7.66
C LEU A 182 39.18 80.51 7.31
N ASN A 183 39.81 80.58 6.14
CA ASN A 183 40.48 81.79 5.66
C ASN A 183 39.52 82.87 5.14
N SER A 184 38.27 82.51 4.79
CA SER A 184 37.23 83.44 4.34
C SER A 184 36.46 84.10 5.49
N ILE A 185 36.66 83.66 6.74
CA ILE A 185 36.02 84.26 7.92
C ILE A 185 36.63 85.66 8.12
N PRO A 186 35.82 86.74 8.07
CA PRO A 186 36.32 88.09 8.29
C PRO A 186 36.93 88.17 9.69
N ARG A 187 38.20 88.58 9.77
CA ARG A 187 38.93 88.84 11.01
C ARG A 187 38.45 90.15 11.66
N ASP A 188 37.15 90.30 11.86
CA ASP A 188 36.62 91.44 12.57
C ASP A 188 36.72 91.15 14.08
N LYS A 189 37.63 91.84 14.77
CA LYS A 189 37.89 91.66 16.21
C LYS A 189 36.82 92.31 17.09
N SER A 190 35.68 92.74 16.54
CA SER A 190 34.72 93.58 17.25
C SER A 190 33.47 92.88 17.81
N ALA A 191 33.00 91.76 17.24
CA ALA A 191 31.74 91.16 17.72
C ALA A 191 31.55 89.69 17.35
N ALA A 192 32.28 88.78 18.00
CA ALA A 192 31.90 87.37 18.04
C ALA A 192 32.28 86.79 19.41
N GLY A 193 31.28 86.26 20.11
CA GLY A 193 31.43 85.64 21.41
C GLY A 193 32.59 84.64 21.42
N LYS A 194 33.35 84.66 22.52
CA LYS A 194 34.49 83.78 22.79
C LYS A 194 34.07 82.32 22.62
N LEU A 195 34.29 81.74 21.44
CA LEU A 195 34.74 80.35 21.39
C LEU A 195 36.26 80.39 21.31
N SER A 196 36.88 79.95 22.39
CA SER A 196 38.33 79.87 22.50
C SER A 196 38.84 78.93 21.41
N ARG A 197 39.97 79.25 20.78
CA ARG A 197 40.66 78.35 19.85
C ARG A 197 40.85 76.93 20.43
N LYS A 198 40.95 76.83 21.77
CA LYS A 198 40.98 75.56 22.51
C LYS A 198 39.68 74.75 22.44
N GLU A 199 38.52 75.40 22.37
CA GLU A 199 37.22 74.72 22.26
C GLU A 199 37.01 74.17 20.86
N VAL A 200 37.46 74.89 19.84
CA VAL A 200 37.46 74.41 18.45
C VAL A 200 38.45 73.25 18.28
N GLU A 201 39.65 73.33 18.84
CA GLU A 201 40.63 72.23 18.83
C GLU A 201 40.16 71.01 19.64
N LYS A 202 39.46 71.23 20.76
CA LYS A 202 38.87 70.15 21.56
C LYS A 202 37.77 69.42 20.78
N ALA A 203 36.86 70.14 20.14
CA ALA A 203 35.81 69.55 19.31
C ALA A 203 36.40 68.78 18.11
N LEU A 204 37.46 69.29 17.49
CA LEU A 204 38.15 68.60 16.40
C LEU A 204 38.85 67.31 16.84
N ASN A 205 39.38 67.27 18.06
CA ASN A 205 40.01 66.07 18.62
C ASN A 205 38.99 65.04 19.10
N GLU A 206 37.82 65.46 19.60
CA GLU A 206 36.71 64.56 19.94
C GLU A 206 36.17 63.85 18.68
N ILE A 207 36.01 64.57 17.57
CA ILE A 207 35.57 64.00 16.28
C ILE A 207 36.61 63.01 15.71
N LYS A 208 37.92 63.29 15.89
CA LYS A 208 39.00 62.35 15.49
C LYS A 208 39.10 61.11 16.40
N GLY A 209 38.71 61.22 17.67
CA GLY A 209 38.72 60.11 18.62
C GLY A 209 37.61 59.08 18.35
N GLU A 210 36.42 59.53 17.97
CA GLU A 210 35.27 58.65 17.70
C GLU A 210 35.38 57.89 16.37
N THR A 211 36.08 58.46 15.38
CA THR A 211 36.31 57.79 14.08
C THR A 211 37.26 56.59 14.17
N LEU A 212 38.13 56.53 15.18
CA LEU A 212 39.05 55.40 15.40
C LEU A 212 38.43 54.23 16.17
N GLN A 213 37.37 54.43 16.97
CA GLN A 213 36.70 53.34 17.71
C GLN A 213 35.64 52.59 16.88
N SER A 214 35.12 53.19 15.82
CA SER A 214 34.11 52.58 14.93
C SER A 214 34.68 51.50 13.98
N GLY A 215 36.01 51.42 13.84
CA GLY A 215 36.69 50.49 12.90
C GLY A 215 36.99 49.08 13.43
N THR A 216 36.61 48.74 14.66
CA THR A 216 36.78 47.40 15.23
C THR A 216 35.50 46.92 15.89
N ARG A 217 34.58 46.38 15.09
CA ARG A 217 33.57 45.41 15.53
C ARG A 217 33.04 44.60 14.36
#